data_AF-A0A9E5AU53-F1
#
_entry.id   AF-A0A9E5AU53-F1
#
_cell.length_a   1.000
_cell.length_b   1.000
_cell.length_c   1.000
_cell.angle_alpha   90.00
_cell.angle_beta   90.00
_cell.angle_gamma   90.00
#
_symmetry.space_group_name_H-M   'P 1'
#
loop_
_entity.id
_entity.type
_entity.pdbx_description
1 polymer ?
#
loop_
_entity_poly.entity_id
_entity_poly.type
_entity_poly.pdbx_seq_one_letter_code
_entity_poly.pdbx_strand_id
1 'polypeptide(L)'
;MLEFKEKRKRRKILSSPWLTALLLIIFIFGIQAVWKIYQKEQMSRSNLEQANRELTRLKVRYDTLTSGVNRLKTPAGVEEEIRNKFSVIKEGEQVAIIIDSVTVATSTPIAPSPKSFWQKFLDLF
;
A
#
# COMPACT_ATOMS: atom_id res chain seq x y z
N MET A 1 46.54 44.84 39.30
CA MET A 1 47.11 44.75 37.94
C MET A 1 47.33 43.30 37.42
N LEU A 2 47.18 42.25 38.23
CA LEU A 2 47.41 40.85 37.81
C LEU A 2 46.26 40.24 36.98
N GLU A 3 45.02 40.71 37.17
CA GLU A 3 43.86 40.15 36.47
C GLU A 3 43.87 40.34 34.95
N PHE A 4 44.50 41.41 34.47
CA PHE A 4 44.58 41.69 33.03
C PHE A 4 45.58 40.77 32.30
N LYS A 5 46.61 40.26 33.01
CA LYS A 5 47.59 39.33 32.45
C LYS A 5 46.99 37.93 32.23
N GLU A 6 46.13 37.48 33.14
CA GLU A 6 45.47 36.18 33.01
C GLU A 6 44.50 36.13 31.84
N LYS A 7 43.72 37.20 31.63
CA LYS A 7 42.78 37.28 30.50
C LYS A 7 43.51 37.18 29.15
N ARG A 8 44.75 37.68 29.04
CA ARG A 8 45.56 37.60 27.81
C ARG A 8 46.19 36.22 27.59
N LYS A 9 46.64 35.54 28.65
CA LYS A 9 47.17 34.16 28.56
C LYS A 9 46.06 33.14 28.25
N ARG A 10 44.89 33.26 28.89
CA ARG A 10 43.72 32.42 28.57
C ARG A 10 43.32 32.55 27.11
N ARG A 11 43.28 33.78 26.57
CA ARG A 11 43.04 34.00 25.12
C ARG A 11 44.09 33.34 24.23
N LYS A 12 45.37 33.34 24.61
CA LYS A 12 46.45 32.71 23.82
C LYS A 12 46.43 31.18 23.81
N ILE A 13 45.99 30.57 24.92
CA ILE A 13 45.85 29.10 25.03
C ILE A 13 44.60 28.63 24.28
N LEU A 14 43.50 29.40 24.36
CA LEU A 14 42.27 29.18 23.62
C LEU A 14 42.40 29.49 22.11
N SER A 15 43.38 30.33 21.72
CA SER A 15 43.68 30.66 20.32
C SER A 15 44.84 29.86 19.74
N SER A 16 45.23 28.74 20.36
CA SER A 16 46.22 27.86 19.77
C SER A 16 45.57 27.09 18.62
N PRO A 17 46.12 27.14 17.39
CA PRO A 17 45.51 26.52 16.20
C PRO A 17 45.25 25.02 16.39
N TRP A 18 46.06 24.36 17.22
CA TRP A 18 45.90 22.96 17.57
C TRP A 18 44.68 22.69 18.45
N LEU A 19 44.45 23.51 19.48
CA LEU A 19 43.29 23.37 20.37
C LEU A 19 41.99 23.64 19.62
N THR A 20 41.98 24.63 18.74
CA THR A 20 40.84 24.92 17.87
C THR A 20 40.57 23.80 16.87
N ALA A 21 41.60 23.17 16.30
CA ALA A 21 41.43 22.03 15.40
C ALA A 21 40.84 20.81 16.13
N LEU A 22 41.34 20.51 17.34
CA LEU A 22 40.80 19.44 18.18
C LEU A 22 39.33 19.68 18.55
N LEU A 23 38.99 20.92 18.95
CA LEU A 23 37.62 21.29 19.27
C LEU A 23 36.69 21.15 18.05
N LEU A 24 37.16 21.58 16.88
CA LEU A 24 36.41 21.51 15.62
C LEU A 24 36.16 20.05 15.21
N ILE A 25 37.14 19.17 15.38
CA ILE A 25 36.97 17.73 15.18
C ILE A 25 35.89 17.17 16.10
N ILE A 26 35.95 17.45 17.41
CA ILE A 26 34.93 17.00 18.37
C ILE A 26 33.54 17.52 17.98
N PHE A 27 33.47 18.77 17.52
CA PHE A 27 32.23 19.40 17.08
C PHE A 27 31.63 18.70 15.84
N ILE A 28 32.45 18.37 14.84
CA ILE A 28 32.02 17.61 13.65
C ILE A 28 31.47 16.23 14.05
N PHE A 29 32.17 15.52 14.94
CA PHE A 29 31.69 14.22 15.45
C PHE A 29 30.36 14.35 16.19
N GLY A 30 30.18 15.41 16.98
CA GLY A 30 28.91 15.71 17.66
C GLY A 30 27.76 15.95 16.68
N ILE A 31 27.99 16.73 15.62
CA ILE A 31 26.99 16.98 14.57
C ILE A 31 26.58 15.68 13.88
N GLN A 32 27.54 14.83 13.53
CA GLN A 32 27.24 13.53 12.90
C GLN A 32 26.44 12.60 13.83
N ALA A 33 26.73 12.59 15.13
CA ALA A 33 25.99 11.80 16.11
C ALA A 33 24.53 12.26 16.22
N VAL A 34 24.31 13.58 16.32
CA VAL A 34 22.97 14.17 16.39
C VAL A 34 22.19 13.89 15.11
N TRP A 35 22.82 14.01 13.94
CA TRP A 35 22.19 13.74 12.65
C TRP A 35 21.73 12.28 12.54
N LYS A 36 22.57 11.32 12.97
CA LYS A 36 22.20 9.89 12.98
C LYS A 36 21.02 9.59 13.90
N ILE A 37 20.96 10.23 15.07
CA ILE A 37 19.85 10.07 16.02
C ILE A 37 18.56 10.64 15.43
N TYR A 38 18.62 11.82 14.82
CA TYR A 38 17.47 12.46 14.19
C TYR A 38 16.89 11.61 13.04
N GLN A 39 17.76 11.04 12.19
CA GLN A 39 17.33 10.09 11.16
C GLN A 39 16.73 8.81 11.74
N LYS A 40 17.26 8.32 12.88
CA LYS A 40 16.78 7.11 13.53
C LYS A 40 15.41 7.29 14.18
N GLU A 41 15.09 8.48 14.68
CA GLU A 41 13.76 8.79 15.23
C GLU A 41 12.68 8.75 14.13
N GLN A 42 12.94 9.41 12.99
CA GLN A 42 12.01 9.44 11.87
C GLN A 42 11.71 8.03 11.33
N MET A 43 12.76 7.20 11.19
CA MET A 43 12.67 5.80 10.75
C MET A 43 11.95 4.91 11.78
N SER A 44 12.13 5.14 13.09
CA SER A 44 11.47 4.35 14.12
C SER A 44 9.95 4.57 14.13
N ARG A 45 9.49 5.80 13.88
CA ARG A 45 8.06 6.11 13.80
C ARG A 45 7.41 5.47 12.57
N SER A 46 8.05 5.57 11.40
CA SER A 46 7.54 4.92 10.19
C SER A 46 7.50 3.40 10.32
N ASN A 47 8.51 2.80 10.95
CA ASN A 47 8.57 1.34 11.14
C ASN A 47 7.49 0.86 12.12
N LEU A 48 7.21 1.62 13.18
CA LEU A 48 6.10 1.31 14.09
C LEU A 48 4.74 1.40 13.40
N GLU A 49 4.52 2.42 12.57
CA GLU A 49 3.28 2.53 11.80
C GLU A 49 3.11 1.40 10.79
N GLN A 50 4.18 1.03 10.08
CA GLN A 50 4.16 -0.10 9.15
C GLN A 50 3.86 -1.41 9.87
N ALA A 51 4.55 -1.69 10.97
CA ALA A 51 4.32 -2.89 11.77
C ALA A 51 2.88 -2.96 12.32
N ASN A 52 2.33 -1.84 12.79
CA ASN A 52 0.94 -1.79 13.26
C ASN A 52 -0.08 -2.01 12.13
N ARG A 53 0.17 -1.45 10.93
CA ARG A 53 -0.67 -1.69 9.75
C ARG A 53 -0.62 -3.15 9.33
N GLU A 54 0.56 -3.76 9.32
CA GLU A 54 0.73 -5.18 9.01
C GLU A 54 0.02 -6.08 10.02
N LEU A 55 0.18 -5.82 11.32
CA LEU A 55 -0.53 -6.55 12.37
C LEU A 55 -2.05 -6.45 12.20
N THR A 56 -2.57 -5.25 11.92
CA THR A 56 -4.00 -5.05 11.72
C THR A 56 -4.51 -5.82 10.51
N ARG A 57 -3.79 -5.76 9.38
CA ARG A 57 -4.12 -6.54 8.17
C ARG A 57 -4.10 -8.04 8.43
N LEU A 58 -3.10 -8.52 9.17
CA LEU A 58 -2.94 -9.93 9.46
C LEU A 58 -4.04 -10.43 10.40
N LYS A 59 -4.43 -9.62 11.39
CA LYS A 59 -5.54 -9.92 12.30
C LYS A 59 -6.87 -10.00 11.57
N VAL A 60 -7.17 -9.03 10.70
CA VAL A 60 -8.38 -9.09 9.86
C VAL A 60 -8.38 -10.34 8.99
N ARG A 61 -7.27 -10.66 8.33
CA ARG A 61 -7.15 -11.90 7.53
C ARG A 61 -7.39 -13.14 8.38
N TYR A 62 -6.77 -13.22 9.56
CA TYR A 62 -6.95 -14.34 10.47
C TYR A 62 -8.43 -14.50 10.88
N ASP A 63 -9.11 -13.42 11.24
CA ASP A 63 -10.51 -13.46 11.66
C ASP A 63 -11.42 -13.89 10.50
N THR A 64 -11.19 -13.37 9.28
CA THR A 64 -11.95 -13.78 8.08
C THR A 64 -11.72 -15.25 7.70
N LEU A 65 -10.49 -15.75 7.85
CA LEU A 65 -10.17 -17.12 7.52
C LEU A 65 -10.73 -18.08 8.58
N THR A 66 -10.65 -17.69 9.85
CA THR A 66 -11.22 -18.44 10.97
C THR A 66 -12.73 -18.54 10.87
N SER A 67 -13.42 -17.45 10.53
CA SER A 67 -14.86 -17.45 10.33
C SER A 67 -15.26 -18.31 9.12
N GLY A 68 -14.51 -18.24 8.02
CA GLY A 68 -14.69 -19.11 6.85
C GLY A 68 -14.50 -20.59 7.19
N VAL A 69 -13.43 -20.95 7.90
CA VAL A 69 -13.17 -22.32 8.35
C VAL A 69 -14.30 -22.82 9.27
N ASN A 70 -14.77 -21.99 10.20
CA ASN A 70 -15.88 -22.36 11.08
C ASN A 70 -17.18 -22.55 10.30
N ARG A 71 -17.44 -21.73 9.28
CA ARG A 71 -18.58 -21.93 8.36
C ARG A 71 -18.48 -23.27 7.64
N LEU A 72 -17.32 -23.56 7.04
CA LEU A 72 -17.07 -24.80 6.29
C LEU A 72 -17.03 -26.06 7.17
N LYS A 73 -16.89 -25.94 8.50
CA LYS A 73 -17.02 -27.08 9.42
C LYS A 73 -18.47 -27.49 9.66
N THR A 74 -19.44 -26.62 9.38
CA THR A 74 -20.86 -26.92 9.58
C THR A 74 -21.43 -27.64 8.35
N PRO A 75 -22.37 -28.59 8.52
CA PRO A 75 -23.00 -29.28 7.39
C PRO A 75 -23.69 -28.31 6.43
N ALA A 76 -24.32 -27.26 6.96
CA ALA A 76 -24.95 -26.21 6.16
C ALA A 76 -23.93 -25.41 5.32
N GLY A 77 -22.77 -25.07 5.88
CA GLY A 77 -21.72 -24.35 5.15
C GLY A 77 -21.02 -25.19 4.08
N VAL A 78 -20.89 -26.50 4.30
CA VAL A 78 -20.41 -27.44 3.26
C VAL A 78 -21.40 -27.52 2.11
N GLU A 79 -22.69 -27.66 2.42
CA GLU A 79 -23.75 -27.72 1.41
C GLU A 79 -23.81 -26.43 0.58
N GLU A 80 -23.69 -25.26 1.22
CA GLU A 80 -23.68 -23.96 0.55
C GLU A 80 -22.47 -23.79 -0.38
N GLU A 81 -21.27 -24.20 0.04
CA GLU A 81 -20.06 -24.20 -0.82
C GLU A 81 -20.21 -25.15 -2.00
N ILE A 82 -20.77 -26.35 -1.79
CA ILE A 82 -21.00 -27.32 -2.86
C ILE A 82 -22.02 -26.80 -3.86
N ARG A 83 -23.14 -26.23 -3.38
CA ARG A 83 -24.16 -25.59 -4.22
C ARG A 83 -23.57 -24.44 -5.04
N ASN A 84 -22.74 -23.58 -4.43
CA ASN A 84 -22.11 -22.46 -5.12
C ASN A 84 -21.05 -22.90 -6.14
N LYS A 85 -20.20 -23.88 -5.81
CA LYS A 85 -19.10 -24.29 -6.71
C LYS A 85 -19.53 -25.22 -7.82
N PHE A 86 -20.48 -26.11 -7.55
CA PHE A 86 -20.89 -27.15 -8.50
C PHE A 86 -22.28 -26.90 -9.09
N SER A 87 -22.97 -25.82 -8.69
CA SER A 87 -24.34 -25.52 -9.12
C SER A 87 -25.30 -26.71 -8.94
N VAL A 88 -25.07 -27.51 -7.89
CA VAL A 88 -25.85 -28.72 -7.60
C VAL A 88 -27.04 -28.41 -6.68
N ILE A 89 -28.11 -29.15 -6.88
CA ILE A 89 -29.38 -29.03 -6.14
C ILE A 89 -29.71 -30.31 -5.39
N LYS A 90 -30.53 -30.18 -4.34
CA LYS A 90 -31.10 -31.35 -3.66
C LYS A 90 -32.14 -32.01 -4.54
N GLU A 91 -32.36 -33.30 -4.33
CA GLU A 91 -33.42 -34.04 -5.03
C GLU A 91 -34.78 -33.38 -4.75
N GLY A 92 -35.43 -32.88 -5.80
CA GLY A 92 -36.74 -32.22 -5.74
C GLY A 92 -36.75 -30.69 -5.87
N GLU A 93 -35.60 -30.03 -5.98
CA GLU A 93 -35.49 -28.57 -6.21
C GLU A 93 -35.42 -28.25 -7.73
N GLN A 94 -36.04 -27.17 -8.20
CA GLN A 94 -36.02 -26.76 -9.62
C GLN A 94 -35.36 -25.38 -9.77
N VAL A 95 -34.39 -25.25 -10.68
CA VAL A 95 -33.71 -23.98 -10.99
C VAL A 95 -34.37 -23.33 -12.20
N ALA A 96 -34.97 -22.15 -12.01
CA ALA A 96 -35.44 -21.33 -13.12
C ALA A 96 -34.30 -20.44 -13.63
N ILE A 97 -33.77 -20.75 -14.81
CA ILE A 97 -32.81 -19.88 -15.50
C ILE A 97 -33.62 -18.85 -16.29
N ILE A 98 -33.67 -17.62 -15.79
CA ILE A 98 -34.29 -16.50 -16.49
C ILE A 98 -33.28 -16.04 -17.54
N ILE A 99 -33.49 -16.45 -18.79
CA ILE A 99 -32.82 -15.83 -19.94
C ILE A 99 -33.65 -14.60 -20.28
N ASP A 100 -33.07 -13.41 -20.10
CA ASP A 100 -33.60 -12.21 -20.74
C ASP A 100 -33.54 -12.47 -22.24
N SER A 101 -34.69 -12.83 -22.82
CA SER A 101 -34.83 -12.82 -24.26
C SER A 101 -34.65 -11.37 -24.66
N VAL A 102 -33.48 -11.08 -25.24
CA VAL A 102 -33.29 -9.91 -26.09
C VAL A 102 -34.50 -9.90 -26.99
N THR A 103 -35.36 -8.90 -26.76
CA THR A 103 -36.53 -8.59 -27.57
C THR A 103 -36.20 -8.87 -29.02
N VAL A 104 -36.74 -9.96 -29.56
CA VAL A 104 -36.77 -10.22 -30.99
C VAL A 104 -37.65 -9.14 -31.57
N ALA A 105 -37.03 -8.01 -31.87
CA ALA A 105 -37.64 -6.94 -32.62
C ALA A 105 -37.99 -7.50 -34.00
N THR A 106 -39.28 -7.61 -34.22
CA THR A 106 -39.95 -7.77 -35.50
C THR A 106 -39.20 -7.04 -36.62
N SER A 107 -38.98 -7.80 -37.69
CA SER A 107 -38.58 -7.35 -39.03
C SER A 107 -39.04 -5.93 -39.38
N THR A 108 -38.09 -5.03 -39.55
CA THR A 108 -38.22 -3.82 -40.38
C THR A 108 -37.00 -3.79 -41.30
N PRO A 109 -37.15 -3.63 -42.63
CA PRO A 109 -36.00 -3.59 -43.52
C PRO A 109 -35.18 -2.33 -43.20
N ILE A 110 -33.93 -2.54 -42.79
CA ILE A 110 -32.97 -1.46 -42.54
C ILE A 110 -32.66 -0.81 -43.89
N ALA A 111 -33.18 0.40 -44.09
CA ALA A 111 -32.76 1.29 -45.16
C ALA A 111 -31.22 1.45 -45.11
N PRO A 112 -30.53 1.51 -46.25
CA PRO A 112 -29.07 1.47 -46.29
C PRO A 112 -28.49 2.68 -45.53
N SER A 113 -27.81 2.40 -44.42
CA SER A 113 -27.03 3.40 -43.71
C SER A 113 -25.92 3.95 -44.61
N PRO A 114 -25.64 5.26 -44.61
CA PRO A 114 -24.58 5.84 -45.43
C PRO A 114 -23.22 5.20 -45.09
N LYS A 115 -22.49 4.76 -46.12
CA LYS A 115 -21.21 4.05 -45.99
C LYS A 115 -20.26 4.79 -45.05
N SER A 116 -19.88 4.12 -43.98
CA SER A 116 -18.94 4.63 -42.98
C SER A 116 -17.57 4.88 -43.62
N PHE A 117 -16.86 5.91 -43.16
CA PHE A 117 -15.56 6.36 -43.69
C PHE A 117 -14.53 5.24 -43.86
N TRP A 118 -14.59 4.21 -43.02
CA TRP A 118 -13.76 3.01 -43.11
C TRP A 118 -14.02 2.16 -44.37
N GLN A 119 -15.25 2.08 -44.84
CA GLN A 119 -15.58 1.36 -46.08
C GLN A 119 -15.02 2.09 -47.31
N LYS A 120 -14.97 3.43 -47.27
CA LYS A 120 -14.35 4.23 -48.34
C LYS A 120 -12.83 4.06 -48.40
N PHE A 121 -12.18 3.81 -47.27
CA PHE A 121 -10.73 3.54 -47.21
C PHE A 121 -10.39 2.16 -47.78
N LEU A 122 -11.19 1.15 -47.48
CA LEU A 122 -11.01 -0.21 -48.01
C LEU A 122 -11.26 -0.32 -49.51
N ASP A 123 -12.18 0.48 -50.09
CA ASP A 123 -12.43 0.47 -51.54
C ASP A 123 -11.31 1.16 -52.36
N LEU A 124 -10.39 1.91 -51.73
CA LEU A 124 -9.33 2.67 -52.41
C LEU A 124 -8.01 1.89 -52.55
N PHE A 125 -7.91 0.71 -51.94
CA PHE A 125 -6.69 -0.11 -51.90
C PHE A 125 -6.98 -1.53 -52.36
#